data_AF-A0AAV0HXP0-F1
#
_entry.id   AF-A0AAV0HXP0-F1
#
_cell.length_a   1.000
_cell.length_b   1.000
_cell.length_c   1.000
_cell.angle_alpha   90.00
_cell.angle_beta   90.00
_cell.angle_gamma   90.00
#
_symmetry.space_group_name_H-M   'P 1'
#
loop_
_entity.id
_entity.type
_entity.pdbx_description
1 polymer ?
#
loop_
_entity_poly.entity_id
_entity_poly.type
_entity_poly.pdbx_seq_one_letter_code
_entity_poly.pdbx_strand_id
1 'polypeptide(L)' 'MLVNRILKHGKKSLAYQIIYRAVKKIQQKTETNPRSVLRQAIRGVTPDIAVKAVVDGKQTIYHLHQWYYILV' A
#
# COMPACT_ATOMS: atom_id res chain seq x y z
N MET A 1 -5.27 -2.26 -6.05
CA MET A 1 -4.12 -1.33 -6.11
C MET A 1 -2.75 -2.02 -6.05
N LEU A 2 -2.46 -2.88 -5.06
CA LEU A 2 -1.14 -3.52 -4.88
C LEU A 2 -0.62 -4.30 -6.10
N VAL A 3 -1.50 -5.04 -6.79
CA VAL A 3 -1.14 -5.80 -7.99
C VAL A 3 -0.54 -4.90 -9.06
N ASN A 4 -1.12 -3.72 -9.29
CA ASN A 4 -0.67 -2.78 -10.33
C ASN A 4 0.69 -2.17 -9.99
N ARG A 5 1.05 -2.04 -8.70
CA ARG A 5 2.37 -1.55 -8.28
C ARG A 5 3.49 -2.59 -8.44
N ILE A 6 3.14 -3.88 -8.41
CA ILE A 6 4.09 -4.99 -8.57
C ILE A 6 4.18 -5.46 -10.03
N LEU A 7 3.15 -5.17 -10.82
CA LEU A 7 3.09 -5.50 -12.24
C LEU A 7 4.28 -4.88 -13.00
N LYS A 8 5.08 -5.73 -13.65
CA LYS A 8 6.15 -5.33 -14.56
C LYS A 8 5.94 -5.98 -15.93
N HIS A 9 6.28 -5.25 -16.99
CA HIS A 9 6.21 -5.73 -18.37
C HIS A 9 4.84 -6.29 -18.78
N GLY A 10 3.74 -5.79 -18.19
CA GLY A 10 2.38 -6.27 -18.47
C GLY A 10 2.04 -7.69 -17.97
N LYS A 11 2.94 -8.35 -17.23
CA LYS A 11 2.77 -9.74 -16.76
C LYS A 11 1.78 -9.86 -15.59
N LYS A 12 0.48 -9.72 -15.86
CA LYS A 12 -0.58 -9.71 -14.84
C LYS A 12 -0.67 -11.03 -14.06
N SER A 13 -0.67 -12.16 -14.77
CA SER A 13 -0.76 -13.50 -14.13
C SER A 13 0.33 -13.72 -13.08
N LEU A 14 1.58 -13.36 -13.40
CA LEU A 14 2.71 -13.49 -12.48
C LEU A 14 2.58 -12.57 -11.26
N ALA A 15 2.13 -11.33 -11.45
CA ALA A 15 1.91 -10.40 -10.34
C ALA A 15 0.84 -10.91 -9.36
N TYR A 16 -0.25 -11.49 -9.88
CA TYR A 16 -1.26 -12.14 -9.04
C TYR A 16 -0.68 -13.34 -8.28
N GLN A 17 0.07 -14.22 -8.95
CA GLN A 17 0.69 -15.38 -8.29
C GLN A 17 1.59 -14.98 -7.13
N ILE A 18 2.42 -13.95 -7.31
CA ILE A 18 3.31 -13.44 -6.26
C ILE A 18 2.50 -12.96 -5.05
N ILE A 19 1.46 -12.16 -5.28
CA ILE A 19 0.60 -11.63 -4.20
C ILE A 19 -0.13 -12.75 -3.47
N TYR A 20 -0.76 -13.69 -4.18
CA TYR A 20 -1.46 -14.80 -3.54
C TYR A 20 -0.54 -15.68 -2.71
N ARG A 21 0.68 -15.94 -3.19
CA ARG A 21 1.70 -16.67 -2.42
C ARG A 21 2.13 -15.92 -1.17
N ALA A 22 2.32 -14.60 -1.26
CA ALA A 22 2.66 -13.77 -0.11
C ALA A 22 1.54 -13.75 0.94
N VAL A 23 0.29 -13.54 0.53
CA VAL A 23 -0.89 -13.55 1.41
C VAL A 23 -1.04 -14.91 2.10
N LYS A 24 -0.85 -16.02 1.38
CA LYS A 24 -0.89 -17.37 1.97
C LYS A 24 0.18 -17.55 3.05
N LYS A 25 1.40 -17.08 2.81
CA LYS A 25 2.48 -17.11 3.82
C LYS A 25 2.14 -16.28 5.06
N ILE A 26 1.54 -15.10 4.88
CA ILE A 26 1.10 -14.26 6.00
C ILE A 26 0.02 -14.99 6.81
N GLN A 27 -0.98 -15.56 6.15
CA GLN A 27 -2.04 -16.30 6.83
C GLN A 27 -1.50 -17.46 7.68
N GLN A 28 -0.53 -18.20 7.14
CA GLN A 28 0.11 -19.31 7.86
C GLN A 28 0.92 -18.87 9.08
N LYS A 29 1.54 -17.67 9.04
CA LYS A 29 2.37 -17.17 10.15
C LYS A 29 1.57 -16.48 11.25
N THR A 30 0.46 -15.84 10.88
CA THR A 30 -0.22 -14.88 11.77
C THR A 30 -1.53 -15.43 12.33
N GLU A 31 -2.02 -16.58 11.82
CA GLU A 31 -3.30 -17.24 12.17
C GLU A 31 -4.53 -16.31 12.21
N THR A 32 -4.40 -15.12 11.64
CA THR A 32 -5.37 -14.03 11.66
C THR A 32 -5.74 -13.65 10.25
N ASN A 33 -6.83 -12.90 10.10
CA ASN A 33 -7.31 -12.49 8.80
C ASN A 33 -6.24 -11.64 8.06
N PRO A 34 -5.65 -12.13 6.96
CA PRO A 34 -4.54 -11.45 6.28
C PRO A 34 -4.96 -10.11 5.68
N ARG A 35 -6.27 -9.90 5.44
CA ARG A 35 -6.82 -8.61 5.00
C ARG A 35 -6.72 -7.56 6.09
N SER A 36 -6.85 -7.95 7.36
CA SER A 36 -6.68 -7.05 8.50
C SER A 36 -5.22 -6.66 8.68
N VAL A 37 -4.33 -7.66 8.64
CA VAL A 37 -2.87 -7.48 8.72
C VAL A 37 -2.39 -6.54 7.61
N LEU A 38 -2.88 -6.72 6.38
CA LEU A 38 -2.53 -5.85 5.27
C LEU A 38 -2.99 -4.40 5.52
N ARG A 39 -4.22 -4.17 6.00
CA ARG A 39 -4.69 -2.82 6.32
C ARG A 39 -3.85 -2.17 7.42
N GLN A 40 -3.54 -2.92 8.47
CA GLN A 40 -2.72 -2.43 9.57
C GLN A 40 -1.30 -2.11 9.11
N ALA A 41 -0.67 -2.98 8.31
CA ALA A 41 0.65 -2.74 7.75
C ALA A 41 0.65 -1.48 6.88
N ILE A 42 -0.37 -1.31 6.04
CA ILE A 42 -0.46 -0.14 5.18
C ILE A 42 -0.65 1.15 5.99
N ARG A 43 -1.47 1.14 7.04
CA ARG A 43 -1.59 2.29 7.96
C ARG A 43 -0.25 2.59 8.64
N GLY A 44 0.47 1.57 9.10
CA GLY A 44 1.76 1.74 9.77
C GLY A 44 2.87 2.32 8.88
N VAL A 45 2.85 2.04 7.57
CA VAL A 45 3.84 2.60 6.63
C VAL A 45 3.40 3.92 5.99
N THR A 46 2.15 4.34 6.19
CA THR A 46 1.64 5.60 5.64
C THR A 46 1.96 6.72 6.62
N PRO A 47 2.76 7.73 6.23
CA PRO A 47 3.01 8.87 7.10
C PRO A 47 1.74 9.70 7.25
N ASP A 48 1.52 10.28 8.42
CA ASP A 48 0.35 11.13 8.68
C ASP A 48 0.35 12.42 7.86
N ILE A 49 1.56 12.88 7.50
CA ILE A 49 1.81 14.15 6.84
C ILE A 49 2.78 13.93 5.68
N ALA A 50 2.49 14.53 4.52
CA ALA A 50 3.46 14.73 3.45
C ALA A 50 3.63 16.20 3.13
N VAL A 51 4.87 16.59 2.88
CA VAL A 51 5.23 17.93 2.43
C VAL A 51 5.53 17.86 0.93
N LYS A 52 4.91 18.73 0.15
CA LYS A 52 5.24 18.92 -1.27
C LYS A 52 5.86 20.30 -1.44
N ALA A 53 7.08 20.33 -1.98
CA ALA A 53 7.70 21.56 -2.43
C ALA A 53 6.99 22.04 -3.70
N VAL A 54 6.59 23.31 -3.71
CA VAL A 54 6.10 24.00 -4.90
C VAL A 54 7.26 24.82 -5.46
N VAL A 55 7.39 24.84 -6.80
CA VAL A 55 8.50 25.49 -7.53
C VAL A 55 8.68 26.98 -7.14
N ASP A 56 7.62 27.60 -6.64
CA ASP A 56 7.58 29.00 -6.17
C ASP A 56 8.10 29.20 -4.72
N GLY A 57 8.83 28.22 -4.16
CA GLY A 57 9.39 28.27 -2.80
C GLY A 57 8.40 27.97 -1.66
N LYS A 58 7.11 27.83 -1.96
CA LYS A 58 6.06 27.50 -0.98
C LYS A 58 6.05 26.00 -0.69
N GLN A 59 5.91 25.63 0.59
CA GLN A 59 5.71 24.24 1.00
C GLN A 59 4.23 24.04 1.36
N THR A 60 3.59 23.06 0.75
CA THR A 60 2.21 22.68 1.11
C THR A 60 2.23 21.38 1.90
N ILE A 61 1.55 21.38 3.05
CA ILE A 61 1.42 20.25 3.95
C ILE A 61 0.10 19.55 3.66
N TYR A 62 0.15 18.23 3.44
CA TYR A 62 -1.03 17.40 3.20
C TYR A 62 -1.17 16.39 4.34
N HIS A 63 -2.35 16.34 4.95
CA HIS A 63 -2.72 15.24 5.84
C HIS A 63 -3.10 14.03 4.98
N LEU A 64 -2.26 13.00 5.00
CA LEU A 64 -2.43 11.81 4.17
C LEU A 64 -3.37 10.76 4.79
N HIS A 65 -3.67 10.91 6.09
CA HIS A 65 -4.40 9.91 6.84
C HIS A 65 -5.81 9.63 6.26
N GLN A 66 -6.56 10.63 5.79
CA GLN A 66 -7.90 10.41 5.23
C GLN A 66 -7.90 9.98 3.76
N TRP A 67 -7.01 10.53 2.94
CA TRP A 67 -6.97 10.26 1.50
C TRP A 67 -6.60 8.81 1.18
N TYR A 68 -5.84 8.17 2.06
CA TYR A 68 -5.37 6.81 1.83
C TYR A 68 -6.46 5.74 2.05
N TYR A 69 -7.44 5.99 2.93
CA TYR A 69 -8.56 5.07 3.15
C TYR A 69 -9.54 4.99 1.97
N ILE A 70 -9.54 6.00 1.10
CA ILE A 70 -10.36 6.05 -0.12
C ILE A 70 -9.66 5.34 -1.28
N LEU A 71 -8.33 5.25 -1.24
CA LEU A 71 -7.49 4.69 -2.31
C LEU A 71 -7.05 3.24 -2.09
N VAL A 72 -7.34 2.62 -0.93
CA VAL A 72 -7.08 1.18 -0.63
C VAL A 72 -8.36 0.37 -0.69
#